data_AF-A0A8R7TZI9-F1
#
_entry.id   AF-A0A8R7TZI9-F1
#
_cell.length_a   1.000
_cell.length_b   1.000
_cell.length_c   1.000
_cell.angle_alpha   90.00
_cell.angle_beta   90.00
_cell.angle_gamma   90.00
#
_symmetry.space_group_name_H-M   'P 1'
#
loop_
_entity.id
_entity.type
_entity.pdbx_description
1 polymer ?
#
loop_
_entity_poly.entity_id
_entity_poly.type
_entity_poly.pdbx_seq_one_letter_code
_entity_poly.pdbx_strand_id
1 'polypeptide(L)'
;MKIFSGVDIPAASIIGVRHGPIGRVTNVQYKTKSNGRISFYESGWQEFLTGKRELRLDTLVISTIRKSSRNDFQMMVAVDHV
;
A
#
# COMPACT_ATOMS: atom_id res chain seq x y z
N MET A 1 4.97 17.34 5.90
CA MET A 1 4.39 16.82 4.64
C MET A 1 2.90 16.61 4.87
N LYS A 2 2.06 17.46 4.28
CA LYS A 2 0.60 17.41 4.43
C LYS A 2 0.07 16.59 3.24
N ILE A 3 -0.43 15.39 3.49
CA ILE A 3 -0.98 14.54 2.42
C ILE A 3 -2.33 15.15 2.04
N PHE A 4 -2.37 15.86 0.92
CA PHE A 4 -3.62 16.25 0.26
C PHE A 4 -4.04 15.09 -0.64
N SER A 5 -4.82 14.15 -0.11
CA SER A 5 -5.66 13.30 -0.96
C SER A 5 -7.10 13.78 -0.79
N GLY A 6 -7.77 14.15 -1.89
CA GLY A 6 -9.22 14.38 -1.93
C GLY A 6 -10.02 13.08 -1.75
N VAL A 7 -9.51 12.20 -0.90
CA VAL A 7 -9.92 10.83 -0.71
C VAL A 7 -9.90 10.59 0.80
N ASP A 8 -11.08 10.45 1.38
CA ASP A 8 -11.25 10.09 2.79
C ASP A 8 -10.84 8.63 2.98
N ILE A 9 -9.66 8.42 3.56
CA ILE A 9 -9.14 7.08 3.89
C ILE A 9 -9.66 6.70 5.28
N PRO A 10 -10.39 5.57 5.42
CA PRO A 10 -10.88 5.07 6.70
C PRO A 10 -9.79 4.92 7.77
N ALA A 11 -10.19 4.99 9.05
CA ALA A 11 -9.27 4.85 10.17
C ALA A 11 -8.64 3.44 10.25
N ALA A 12 -9.35 2.40 9.83
CA ALA A 12 -8.83 1.05 9.65
C ALA A 12 -9.62 0.36 8.55
N SER A 13 -8.94 -0.34 7.65
CA SER A 13 -9.57 -1.08 6.57
C SER A 13 -8.57 -2.06 5.94
N ILE A 14 -8.95 -2.60 4.78
CA ILE A 14 -8.11 -3.40 3.90
C ILE A 14 -7.81 -2.55 2.67
N ILE A 15 -6.55 -2.57 2.22
CA ILE A 15 -6.16 -2.01 0.93
C ILE A 15 -5.66 -3.14 0.03
N GLY A 16 -6.08 -3.13 -1.23
CA GLY A 16 -5.53 -4.05 -2.22
C GLY A 16 -4.19 -3.53 -2.76
N VAL A 17 -3.09 -4.23 -2.49
CA VAL A 17 -1.75 -3.93 -3.00
C VAL A 17 -1.46 -4.75 -4.26
N ARG A 18 -1.28 -4.07 -5.40
CA ARG A 18 -1.03 -4.74 -6.69
C ARG A 18 0.46 -4.98 -6.94
N HIS A 19 0.81 -6.17 -7.43
CA HIS A 19 2.17 -6.58 -7.83
C HIS A 19 2.52 -6.08 -9.24
N GLY A 20 2.63 -4.78 -9.41
CA GLY A 20 2.88 -4.13 -10.72
C GLY A 20 1.60 -3.82 -11.51
N PRO A 21 1.68 -3.41 -12.79
CA PRO A 21 0.53 -2.86 -13.52
C PRO A 21 -0.62 -3.85 -13.74
N ILE A 22 -0.31 -5.12 -14.02
CA ILE A 22 -1.28 -6.20 -14.33
C ILE A 22 -1.15 -7.36 -13.31
N GLY A 23 -0.44 -7.14 -12.21
CA GLY A 23 -0.15 -8.21 -11.26
C GLY A 23 -1.31 -8.61 -10.36
N ARG A 24 -1.08 -9.69 -9.61
CA ARG A 24 -1.95 -10.13 -8.51
C ARG A 24 -2.15 -8.99 -7.51
N VAL A 25 -3.28 -9.01 -6.82
CA VAL A 25 -3.58 -8.11 -5.70
C VAL A 25 -3.47 -8.91 -4.39
N THR A 26 -2.70 -8.38 -3.44
CA THR A 26 -2.63 -8.86 -2.07
C THR A 26 -3.41 -7.90 -1.17
N ASN A 27 -4.31 -8.43 -0.36
CA ASN A 27 -5.08 -7.62 0.58
C ASN A 27 -4.27 -7.38 1.84
N VAL A 28 -4.02 -6.10 2.16
CA VAL A 28 -3.23 -5.71 3.32
C VAL A 28 -4.10 -4.90 4.26
N GLN A 29 -4.23 -5.37 5.49
CA GLN A 29 -4.90 -4.59 6.53
C GLN A 29 -4.04 -3.37 6.87
N TYR A 30 -4.69 -2.26 7.19
CA TYR A 30 -4.01 -1.05 7.66
C TYR A 30 -4.79 -0.35 8.77
N LYS A 31 -4.06 0.49 9.50
CA LYS A 31 -4.63 1.47 10.44
C LYS A 31 -4.00 2.84 10.24
N THR A 32 -4.80 3.87 10.37
CA THR A 32 -4.38 5.27 10.39
C THR A 32 -4.10 5.67 11.84
N LYS A 33 -2.88 6.13 12.11
CA LYS A 33 -2.45 6.64 13.41
C LYS A 33 -3.00 8.06 13.62
N SER A 34 -3.06 8.52 14.86
CA SER A 34 -3.53 9.86 15.23
C SER A 34 -2.79 11.00 14.54
N ASN A 35 -1.54 10.77 14.11
CA ASN A 35 -0.74 11.72 13.35
C ASN A 35 -0.92 11.61 11.81
N GLY A 36 -1.95 10.90 11.36
CA GLY A 36 -2.27 10.70 9.94
C GLY A 36 -1.38 9.67 9.22
N ARG A 37 -0.44 9.00 9.92
CA ARG A 37 0.37 7.94 9.30
C ARG A 37 -0.43 6.66 9.13
N ILE A 38 -0.37 6.05 7.96
CA ILE A 38 -0.92 4.71 7.73
C ILE A 38 0.14 3.67 8.13
N SER A 39 -0.28 2.61 8.82
CA SER A 39 0.57 1.46 9.16
C SER A 39 -0.09 0.19 8.66
N PHE A 40 0.64 -0.56 7.84
CA PHE A 40 0.22 -1.85 7.31
C PHE A 40 0.52 -2.96 8.31
N TYR A 41 -0.37 -3.95 8.37
CA TYR A 41 -0.13 -5.15 9.16
C TYR A 41 0.84 -6.08 8.44
N GLU A 42 1.70 -6.73 9.22
CA GLU A 42 2.82 -7.52 8.72
C GLU A 42 2.38 -8.69 7.83
N SER A 43 1.31 -9.41 8.18
CA SER A 43 0.88 -10.61 7.46
C SER A 43 0.63 -10.37 5.96
N GLY A 44 -0.17 -9.35 5.63
CA GLY A 44 -0.43 -8.99 4.23
C GLY A 44 0.78 -8.34 3.55
N TRP A 45 1.61 -7.63 4.31
CA TRP A 45 2.81 -7.00 3.78
C TRP A 45 3.90 -8.04 3.43
N GLN A 46 4.11 -9.06 4.28
CA GLN A 46 5.01 -10.18 4.01
C GLN A 46 4.57 -10.99 2.78
N GLU A 47 3.26 -11.24 2.61
CA GLU A 47 2.76 -11.89 1.39
C GLU A 47 3.09 -11.05 0.15
N PHE A 48 2.91 -9.72 0.21
CA PHE A 48 3.31 -8.85 -0.88
C PHE A 48 4.82 -8.94 -1.16
N LEU A 49 5.66 -8.96 -0.14
CA LEU A 49 7.12 -9.02 -0.29
C LEU A 49 7.66 -10.41 -0.67
N THR A 50 6.83 -11.46 -0.59
CA THR A 50 7.27 -12.82 -0.91
C THR A 50 7.77 -12.87 -2.35
N GLY A 51 9.01 -13.34 -2.53
CA GLY A 51 9.68 -13.42 -3.83
C GLY A 51 10.30 -12.10 -4.33
N LYS A 52 10.15 -10.99 -3.60
CA LYS A 52 10.88 -9.75 -3.86
C LYS A 52 12.23 -9.78 -3.13
N ARG A 53 13.24 -9.09 -3.68
CA ARG A 53 14.52 -8.89 -2.95
C ARG A 53 14.24 -8.11 -1.66
N GLU A 54 15.05 -8.39 -0.64
CA GLU A 54 14.96 -7.73 0.67
C GLU A 54 14.94 -6.21 0.49
N LEU A 55 13.90 -5.56 1.02
CA LEU A 55 13.82 -4.11 1.03
C LEU A 55 14.84 -3.59 2.04
N ARG A 56 15.79 -2.82 1.54
CA ARG A 56 16.72 -2.07 2.39
C ARG A 56 16.12 -0.71 2.72
N LEU A 57 16.69 -0.06 3.74
CA LEU A 57 16.20 1.23 4.24
C LEU A 57 16.26 2.34 3.19
N ASP A 58 17.14 2.19 2.19
CA ASP A 58 17.36 3.06 1.03
C ASP A 58 16.57 2.64 -0.23
N THR A 59 15.77 1.57 -0.17
CA THR A 59 14.99 1.10 -1.32
C THR A 59 13.88 2.08 -1.65
N LEU A 60 13.83 2.54 -2.91
CA LEU A 60 12.78 3.41 -3.40
C LEU A 60 11.48 2.63 -3.62
N VAL A 61 10.41 3.10 -2.99
CA VAL A 61 9.06 2.57 -3.15
C VAL A 61 8.15 3.67 -3.70
N ILE A 62 7.63 3.45 -4.91
CA ILE A 62 6.64 4.33 -5.53
C ILE A 62 5.27 3.73 -5.26
N SER A 63 4.35 4.55 -4.74
CA SER A 63 2.98 4.10 -4.53
C SER A 63 1.95 5.08 -5.09
N THR A 64 0.86 4.51 -5.61
CA THR A 64 -0.30 5.28 -6.05
C THR A 64 -1.54 4.71 -5.40
N ILE A 65 -2.44 5.58 -4.92
CA ILE A 65 -3.70 5.20 -4.30
C ILE A 65 -4.82 5.67 -5.22
N ARG A 66 -5.76 4.78 -5.53
CA ARG A 66 -6.98 5.11 -6.27
C ARG A 66 -8.21 4.56 -5.57
N LYS A 67 -9.31 5.30 -5.66
CA LYS A 67 -10.64 4.78 -5.32
C LYS A 67 -11.13 3.95 -6.50
N SER A 68 -11.48 2.69 -6.27
CA SER A 68 -12.03 1.82 -7.30
C SER A 68 -13.52 2.11 -7.53
N SER A 69 -14.07 1.61 -8.64
CA SER A 69 -15.51 1.69 -8.93
C SER A 69 -16.39 0.96 -7.91
N ARG A 70 -15.82 0.09 -7.08
CA ARG A 70 -16.50 -0.63 -5.99
C ARG A 70 -16.45 0.11 -4.65
N ASN A 71 -16.02 1.37 -4.64
CA ASN A 71 -15.77 2.18 -3.44
C ASN A 71 -14.63 1.68 -2.52
N ASP A 72 -13.89 0.66 -2.92
CA ASP A 72 -12.69 0.21 -2.19
C ASP A 72 -11.43 0.97 -2.62
N PHE A 73 -10.46 1.08 -1.72
CA PHE A 73 -9.13 1.63 -2.02
C PHE A 73 -8.21 0.58 -2.61
N GLN A 74 -7.53 0.94 -3.70
CA GLN A 74 -6.47 0.15 -4.30
C GLN A 74 -5.17 0.94 -4.28
N MET A 75 -4.11 0.30 -3.81
CA MET A 75 -2.75 0.82 -3.85
C MET A 75 -1.96 0.01 -4.88
N MET A 76 -1.31 0.69 -5.81
CA MET A 76 -0.27 0.06 -6.62
C MET A 76 1.07 0.43 -6.00
N VAL A 77 1.90 -0.57 -5.74
CA VAL A 77 3.24 -0.38 -5.19
C VAL A 77 4.25 -0.92 -6.19
N ALA A 78 5.13 -0.04 -6.67
CA ALA A 78 6.30 -0.40 -7.43
C ALA A 78 7.53 -0.24 -6.53
N VAL A 79 8.35 -1.28 -6.46
CA VAL A 79 9.62 -1.26 -5.76
C VAL A 79 10.70 -1.22 -6.81
N ASP A 80 11.53 -0.19 -6.78
CA ASP A 80 12.69 -0.12 -7.66
C ASP A 80 13.81 -0.96 -7.07
N HIS A 81 14.18 -2.02 -7.78
CA HIS A 81 15.27 -2.91 -7.42
C HIS A 81 16.43 -2.59 -8.37
N VAL A 82 17.22 -1.57 -8.04
CA VAL A 82 18.51 -1.31 -8.70
C VAL A 82 19.46 -2.47 -8.44
#